data_AF-K6IDD6-F1
#
_entry.id   AF-K6IDD6-F1
#
_cell.length_a   1.000
_cell.length_b   1.000
_cell.length_c   1.000
_cell.angle_alpha   90.00
_cell.angle_beta   90.00
_cell.angle_gamma   90.00
#
_symmetry.space_group_name_H-M   'P 1'
#
loop_
_entity.id
_entity.type
_entity.pdbx_description
1 polymer ?
#
loop_
_entity_poly.entity_id
_entity_poly.type
_entity_poly.pdbx_seq_one_letter_code
_entity_poly.pdbx_strand_id
1 'polypeptide(L)' 'MDRNLKDSIVWHFRERYSVMKTWEILEWSNPGLKLKEVKEIFDELESQIPKAGIRKKTLAA' A
#
# COMPACT_ATOMS: atom_id res chain seq x y z
N MET A 1 4.64 2.08 -13.71
CA MET A 1 5.06 2.90 -12.56
C MET A 1 6.52 2.64 -12.26
N ASP A 2 7.28 3.68 -11.91
CA ASP A 2 8.71 3.56 -11.56
C ASP A 2 8.91 2.68 -10.31
N ARG A 3 9.99 1.89 -10.28
CA ARG A 3 10.24 0.94 -9.19
C ARG A 3 10.54 1.68 -7.87
N ASN A 4 11.21 2.82 -7.92
CA ASN A 4 11.49 3.65 -6.73
C ASN A 4 10.21 4.30 -6.18
N LEU A 5 9.28 4.66 -7.07
CA LEU A 5 8.00 5.23 -6.66
C LEU A 5 7.13 4.16 -5.99
N LYS A 6 7.09 2.93 -6.52
CA LYS A 6 6.37 1.82 -5.87
C LYS A 6 6.98 1.51 -4.50
N ASP A 7 8.30 1.47 -4.38
CA ASP A 7 8.99 1.22 -3.11
C ASP A 7 8.69 2.30 -2.07
N SER A 8 8.69 3.57 -2.50
CA SER A 8 8.28 4.71 -1.68
C SER A 8 6.85 4.55 -1.15
N ILE A 9 5.88 4.19 -2.01
CA ILE A 9 4.49 3.97 -1.59
C ILE A 9 4.39 2.84 -0.57
N VAL A 10 5.10 1.73 -0.79
CA VAL A 10 5.14 0.60 0.15
C VAL A 10 5.73 1.01 1.50
N TRP A 11 6.78 1.84 1.48
CA TRP A 11 7.39 2.36 2.70
C TRP A 11 6.40 3.21 3.51
N HIS A 12 5.69 4.14 2.87
CA HIS A 12 4.67 4.98 3.52
C HIS A 12 3.50 4.14 4.07
N PHE A 13 3.10 3.10 3.34
CA PHE A 13 2.10 2.15 3.82
C PHE A 13 2.54 1.44 5.11
N ARG A 14 3.80 1.00 5.18
CA ARG A 14 4.37 0.37 6.39
C ARG A 14 4.46 1.35 7.57
N GLU A 15 4.69 2.63 7.30
CA GLU A 15 4.61 3.70 8.29
C GLU A 15 3.16 4.04 8.73
N ARG A 16 2.16 3.33 8.21
CA ARG A 16 0.72 3.54 8.46
C ARG A 16 0.19 4.89 7.98
N TYR A 17 0.78 5.44 6.93
CA TYR A 17 0.26 6.65 6.33
C TYR A 17 -1.01 6.32 5.56
N SER A 18 -1.92 7.28 5.43
CA SER A 18 -3.10 7.14 4.58
C SER A 18 -2.73 7.28 3.09
N VAL A 19 -3.58 6.76 2.21
CA VAL A 19 -3.47 6.92 0.75
C VAL A 19 -3.32 8.39 0.37
N MET A 20 -4.18 9.28 0.92
CA MET A 20 -4.13 10.72 0.62
C MET A 20 -2.79 11.35 1.05
N LYS A 21 -2.35 11.11 2.29
CA LYS A 21 -1.08 11.64 2.79
C LYS A 21 0.11 11.16 1.94
N THR A 22 0.11 9.90 1.55
CA THR A 22 1.17 9.32 0.70
C THR A 22 1.18 9.96 -0.68
N TRP A 23 0.00 10.16 -1.28
CA TRP A 23 -0.13 10.84 -2.57
C TRP A 23 0.33 12.30 -2.49
N GLU A 24 -0.13 13.06 -1.49
CA GLU A 24 0.26 14.45 -1.28
C GLU A 24 1.78 14.59 -1.12
N ILE A 25 2.46 13.68 -0.43
CA ILE A 25 3.93 13.75 -0.28
C ILE A 25 4.63 13.44 -1.61
N LEU A 26 4.17 12.40 -2.31
CA LEU A 26 4.86 11.89 -3.49
C LEU A 26 4.58 12.69 -4.76
N GLU A 27 3.43 13.35 -4.86
CA GLU A 27 3.06 14.23 -5.97
C GLU A 27 4.08 15.37 -6.13
N TRP A 28 4.61 15.92 -5.03
CA TRP A 28 5.57 17.03 -5.07
C TRP A 28 6.86 16.67 -5.81
N SER A 29 7.28 15.40 -5.74
CA SER A 29 8.49 14.91 -6.41
C SER A 29 8.19 14.16 -7.71
N ASN A 30 6.93 13.81 -7.96
CA ASN A 30 6.48 13.01 -9.11
C ASN A 30 5.29 13.70 -9.78
N PRO A 31 5.53 14.78 -10.54
CA PRO A 31 4.47 15.48 -11.24
C PRO A 31 3.72 14.51 -12.17
N GLY A 32 2.41 14.42 -11.99
CA GLY A 32 1.54 13.49 -12.73
C GLY A 32 1.20 12.19 -12.01
N LEU A 33 1.71 11.97 -10.79
CA LEU A 33 1.27 10.85 -9.95
C LEU A 33 -0.23 10.96 -9.65
N LYS A 34 -0.99 9.95 -10.07
CA LYS A 34 -2.43 9.91 -9.82
C LYS A 34 -2.73 9.25 -8.48
N LEU A 35 -3.65 9.84 -7.72
CA LEU A 35 -4.16 9.27 -6.47
C LEU A 35 -4.64 7.82 -6.65
N LYS A 36 -5.22 7.50 -7.83
CA LYS A 36 -5.66 6.15 -8.17
C LYS A 36 -4.52 5.12 -8.12
N GLU A 37 -3.32 5.48 -8.63
CA GLU A 37 -2.18 4.56 -8.64
C GLU A 37 -1.69 4.25 -7.21
N VAL A 38 -1.68 5.27 -6.34
CA VAL A 38 -1.35 5.09 -4.91
C VAL A 38 -2.38 4.19 -4.24
N LYS A 39 -3.68 4.41 -4.53
CA LYS A 39 -4.77 3.60 -3.99
C LYS A 39 -4.69 2.14 -4.43
N GLU A 40 -4.39 1.86 -5.70
CA GLU A 40 -4.29 0.49 -6.22
C GLU A 40 -3.17 -0.29 -5.51
N ILE A 41 -2.04 0.35 -5.24
CA ILE A 41 -0.94 -0.30 -4.49
C ILE A 41 -1.32 -0.51 -3.03
N PHE A 42 -1.97 0.46 -2.39
CA PHE A 42 -2.45 0.31 -1.03
C PHE A 42 -3.42 -0.86 -0.91
N ASP A 43 -4.39 -0.98 -1.82
CA ASP A 43 -5.35 -2.09 -1.85
C ASP A 43 -4.66 -3.45 -2.07
N GLU A 44 -3.68 -3.52 -2.97
CA GLU A 44 -2.82 -4.70 -3.18
C GLU A 44 -2.06 -5.09 -1.90
N LEU A 45 -1.56 -4.12 -1.13
CA LEU A 45 -0.86 -4.36 0.13
C LEU A 45 -1.82 -4.77 1.25
N GLU A 46 -2.97 -4.11 1.38
CA GLU A 46 -4.00 -4.45 2.36
C GLU A 46 -4.58 -5.85 2.13
N SER A 47 -4.75 -6.24 0.85
CA SER A 47 -5.19 -7.58 0.47
C SER A 47 -4.17 -8.67 0.84
N GLN A 48 -2.88 -8.34 0.80
CA GLN A 48 -1.79 -9.24 1.21
C GLN A 48 -1.60 -9.33 2.73
N ILE A 49 -2.08 -8.35 3.50
CA ILE A 49 -2.09 -8.47 4.96
C ILE A 49 -3.15 -9.52 5.31
N PRO A 50 -2.76 -10.67 5.89
CA PRO A 50 -3.74 -11.61 6.40
C PRO A 50 -4.56 -10.89 7.46
N LYS A 51 -5.85 -10.61 7.16
CA LYS A 51 -6.81 -10.08 8.14
C LYS A 51 -6.70 -10.97 9.37
N ALA A 52 -6.13 -10.43 10.46
CA ALA A 52 -5.82 -11.13 11.70
C ALA A 52 -7.09 -11.48 12.50
N GLY A 53 -8.10 -12.03 11.82
CA GLY A 53 -9.36 -12.53 12.35
C GLY A 53 -9.82 -13.85 11.73
N ILE A 54 -9.11 -14.43 10.76
CA ILE A 54 -9.41 -15.78 10.24
C ILE A 54 -8.18 -16.68 10.38
N ARG A 55 -7.74 -16.90 11.61
CA ARG A 55 -6.97 -18.09 11.94
C ARG A 55 -7.96 -19.23 12.16
N LYS A 56 -8.56 -19.74 11.07
CA LYS A 56 -9.21 -21.06 11.16
C LYS A 56 -8.10 -22.05 11.51
N LYS A 57 -8.10 -22.50 12.76
CA LYS A 57 -7.45 -23.74 13.18
C LYS A 57 -7.96 -24.83 12.25
N THR A 58 -7.19 -25.20 11.25
CA THR A 58 -7.33 -26.50 10.59
C THR A 58 -5.93 -26.97 10.27
N LEU A 59 -5.33 -27.66 11.24
CA LEU A 59 -4.44 -28.76 10.94
C LEU A 59 -5.12 -29.99 11.51
N ALA A 60 -5.77 -30.73 10.61
CA ALA A 60 -5.97 -32.15 10.74
C ALA A 60 -4.79 -32.80 10.01
N ALA A 61 -4.03 -33.65 10.70
CA ALA A 61 -3.27 -34.79 10.20
C ALA A 61 -2.59 -35.45 11.41
#